data_AF-A0A0S8EKZ5-F1
#
_entry.id   AF-A0A0S8EKZ5-F1
#
_cell.length_a   1.000
_cell.length_b   1.000
_cell.length_c   1.000
_cell.angle_alpha   90.00
_cell.angle_beta   90.00
_cell.angle_gamma   90.00
#
_symmetry.space_group_name_H-M   'P 1'
#
loop_
_entity.id
_entity.type
_entity.pdbx_description
1 polymer ?
#
loop_
_entity_poly.entity_id
_entity_poly.type
_entity_poly.pdbx_seq_one_letter_code
_entity_poly.pdbx_strand_id
1 'polypeptide(L)'
;MQELGKFLRYLDRGDVTEIVFQSGATAAAKKKGKLRPVTREPLSAKHILKLVSNTPLQSLVPDQDGASPPVTTEIDGIKYIASMARSGSMLMLRVRREGRHTEPPKVPIASIKTSVKPVRPANRIVAEEVVAAARAPQVAEPAAAERPAPRVSYRPAPEESPVAPFVPGGVHVKGSAELCAMLADARRKGASDVHVMSDEQPRFRCGGYMIAQGETLTDKQVRDLTLPLLDTRNRKQFDELGYADFACEVEGAGRLRVNVNKQRTGVKGCFRLIMDEPPTLEALGMPVELKQMLDYHQGLVVVSGPSGAGKTTTLAALVDMFNAAKPVHIITVEDPVEIIHPIKKAIVTQREVGSHTKSFHSALKGSLREDPDVIAIGELRDRETVEKALEAAETGHLVFATMSAPSGASTIDRLIDMFPPDDQSQVRATLAGALKFVVSQRLVARRDKTGLVAAAELLTGGMALWSLIRDDKLFQLPSLLQRGRGFGMIRIEDSLNALVAAGAITVDTAKRHAHDSRLIGQSPL
;
A
#
# COMPACT_ATOMS: atom_id res chain seq x y z
N MET A 1 3.05 14.94 -37.94
CA MET A 1 4.18 14.98 -38.90
C MET A 1 5.52 15.49 -38.33
N GLN A 2 5.61 16.66 -37.67
CA GLN A 2 6.91 17.26 -37.26
C GLN A 2 7.82 16.37 -36.37
N GLU A 3 7.27 15.50 -35.52
CA GLU A 3 8.09 14.65 -34.64
C GLU A 3 8.65 13.39 -35.33
N LEU A 4 7.82 12.67 -36.10
CA LEU A 4 8.27 11.48 -36.84
C LEU A 4 9.41 11.84 -37.82
N GLY A 5 9.30 12.98 -38.51
CA GLY A 5 10.33 13.47 -39.43
C GLY A 5 11.71 13.65 -38.78
N LYS A 6 11.79 14.03 -37.49
CA LYS A 6 13.08 14.13 -36.76
C LYS A 6 13.77 12.78 -36.65
N PHE A 7 13.02 11.71 -36.46
CA PHE A 7 13.57 10.35 -36.38
C PHE A 7 13.92 9.79 -37.75
N LEU A 8 13.13 10.11 -38.79
CA LEU A 8 13.40 9.65 -40.15
C LEU A 8 14.71 10.21 -40.70
N ARG A 9 15.15 11.41 -40.27
CA ARG A 9 16.47 11.99 -40.62
C ARG A 9 17.66 11.12 -40.17
N TYR A 10 17.48 10.21 -39.22
CA TYR A 10 18.56 9.27 -38.88
C TYR A 10 18.82 8.27 -40.01
N LEU A 11 17.82 7.98 -40.86
CA LEU A 11 17.98 7.12 -42.05
C LEU A 11 18.76 7.81 -43.18
N ASP A 12 18.92 9.13 -43.13
CA ASP A 12 19.79 9.84 -44.08
C ASP A 12 21.28 9.58 -43.82
N ARG A 13 21.62 9.14 -42.61
CA ARG A 13 22.97 8.70 -42.28
C ARG A 13 23.23 7.36 -42.99
N GLY A 14 24.30 7.30 -43.79
CA GLY A 14 24.61 6.13 -44.64
C GLY A 14 24.85 4.82 -43.87
N ASP A 15 25.07 4.90 -42.56
CA ASP A 15 25.36 3.79 -41.67
C ASP A 15 24.14 3.28 -40.88
N VAL A 16 22.97 3.91 -41.04
CA VAL A 16 21.71 3.52 -40.41
C VAL A 16 20.81 2.82 -41.41
N THR A 17 20.34 1.61 -41.07
CA THR A 17 19.50 0.80 -41.95
C THR A 17 18.03 0.78 -41.57
N GLU A 18 17.72 1.08 -40.30
CA GLU A 18 16.37 0.98 -39.74
C GLU A 18 16.23 1.83 -38.48
N ILE A 19 15.05 2.39 -38.26
CA ILE A 19 14.64 3.00 -36.99
C ILE A 19 13.54 2.14 -36.37
N VAL A 20 13.71 1.84 -35.09
CA VAL A 20 12.79 1.00 -34.30
C VAL A 20 12.25 1.81 -33.14
N PHE A 21 10.93 1.82 -33.01
CA PHE A 21 10.20 2.33 -31.86
C PHE A 21 9.52 1.15 -31.20
N GLN A 22 9.74 0.96 -29.91
CA GLN A 22 9.11 -0.11 -29.14
C GLN A 22 8.63 0.47 -27.82
N SER A 23 7.39 0.20 -27.45
CA SER A 23 6.85 0.66 -26.17
C SER A 23 7.64 0.03 -25.02
N GLY A 24 8.06 0.83 -24.04
CA GLY A 24 8.92 0.42 -22.94
C GLY A 24 10.42 0.50 -23.27
N ALA A 25 10.81 0.87 -24.50
CA ALA A 25 12.21 1.07 -24.88
C ALA A 25 12.45 2.47 -25.47
N THR A 26 13.69 2.94 -25.41
CA THR A 26 14.12 4.13 -26.14
C THR A 26 13.99 3.89 -27.64
N ALA A 27 13.61 4.90 -28.43
CA ALA A 27 13.73 4.80 -29.89
C ALA A 27 15.18 4.48 -30.25
N ALA A 28 15.40 3.60 -31.22
CA ALA A 28 16.73 3.14 -31.57
C ALA A 28 16.97 3.12 -33.09
N ALA A 29 18.19 3.49 -33.47
CA ALA A 29 18.69 3.36 -34.84
C ALA A 29 19.56 2.11 -34.98
N LYS A 30 19.27 1.29 -35.99
CA LYS A 30 20.07 0.11 -36.32
C LYS A 30 21.29 0.53 -37.15
N LYS A 31 22.47 0.43 -36.55
CA LYS A 31 23.77 0.73 -37.17
C LYS A 31 24.68 -0.49 -37.11
N LYS A 32 25.16 -0.96 -38.27
CA LYS A 32 26.00 -2.19 -38.39
C LYS A 32 25.38 -3.40 -37.64
N GLY A 33 24.08 -3.59 -37.78
CA GLY A 33 23.35 -4.69 -37.13
C GLY A 33 23.01 -4.50 -35.65
N LYS A 34 23.52 -3.45 -34.98
CA LYS A 34 23.25 -3.17 -33.56
C LYS A 34 22.27 -2.00 -33.40
N LEU A 35 21.29 -2.15 -32.50
CA LEU A 35 20.39 -1.07 -32.11
C LEU A 35 21.13 -0.10 -31.17
N ARG A 36 21.08 1.19 -31.48
CA ARG A 36 21.66 2.27 -30.68
C ARG A 36 20.55 3.26 -30.31
N PRO A 37 20.37 3.58 -29.01
CA PRO A 37 19.32 4.50 -28.58
C PRO A 37 19.53 5.89 -29.19
N VAL A 38 18.46 6.51 -29.67
CA VAL A 38 18.41 7.90 -30.17
C VAL A 38 17.59 8.82 -29.26
N THR A 39 16.80 8.25 -28.34
CA THR A 39 16.17 8.98 -27.21
C THR A 39 16.80 8.55 -25.89
N ARG A 40 16.72 9.42 -24.87
CA ARG A 40 17.14 9.09 -23.49
C ARG A 40 16.03 8.41 -22.69
N GLU A 41 14.79 8.76 -22.98
CA GLU A 41 13.61 8.22 -22.29
C GLU A 41 12.93 7.11 -23.12
N PRO A 42 12.38 6.09 -22.45
CA PRO A 42 11.53 5.09 -23.08
C PRO A 42 10.26 5.68 -23.69
N LEU A 43 9.79 5.10 -24.80
CA LEU A 43 8.53 5.50 -25.43
C LEU A 43 7.37 4.69 -24.87
N SER A 44 6.22 5.33 -24.65
CA SER A 44 4.96 4.62 -24.36
C SER A 44 4.26 4.21 -25.66
N ALA A 45 3.33 3.24 -25.60
CA ALA A 45 2.48 2.90 -26.74
C ALA A 45 1.72 4.13 -27.26
N LYS A 46 1.25 5.00 -26.35
CA LYS A 46 0.59 6.28 -26.70
C LYS A 46 1.52 7.24 -27.45
N HIS A 47 2.81 7.29 -27.10
CA HIS A 47 3.80 8.07 -27.85
C HIS A 47 3.99 7.53 -29.27
N ILE A 48 4.06 6.21 -29.44
CA ILE A 48 4.18 5.58 -30.78
C ILE A 48 2.93 5.86 -31.63
N LEU A 49 1.74 5.73 -31.05
CA LEU A 49 0.49 6.08 -31.74
C LEU A 49 0.43 7.56 -32.14
N LYS A 50 0.93 8.47 -31.29
CA LYS A 50 1.04 9.90 -31.60
C LYS A 50 2.04 10.17 -32.73
N LEU A 51 3.13 9.41 -32.82
CA LEU A 51 4.12 9.53 -33.90
C LEU A 51 3.53 9.19 -35.27
N VAL A 52 2.68 8.15 -35.34
CA VAL A 52 2.05 7.70 -36.59
C VAL A 52 0.73 8.40 -36.90
N SER A 53 0.09 9.02 -35.91
CA SER A 53 -1.15 9.78 -36.10
C SER A 53 -0.97 10.93 -37.10
N ASN A 54 -1.93 11.08 -38.02
CA ASN A 54 -1.86 12.06 -39.12
C ASN A 54 -0.64 11.84 -40.02
N THR A 55 -0.24 10.59 -40.22
CA THR A 55 0.76 10.17 -41.21
C THR A 55 0.21 8.98 -42.00
N PRO A 56 0.75 8.68 -43.20
CA PRO A 56 0.39 7.48 -43.94
C PRO A 56 0.61 6.15 -43.18
N LEU A 57 1.40 6.16 -42.09
CA LEU A 57 1.65 4.98 -41.25
C LEU A 57 0.50 4.66 -40.28
N GLN A 58 -0.50 5.54 -40.15
CA GLN A 58 -1.62 5.32 -39.25
C GLN A 58 -2.43 4.06 -39.60
N SER A 59 -2.49 3.68 -40.87
CA SER A 59 -3.16 2.47 -41.35
C SER A 59 -2.47 1.17 -40.93
N LEU A 60 -1.23 1.23 -40.43
CA LEU A 60 -0.49 0.06 -39.97
C LEU A 60 -0.79 -0.33 -38.53
N VAL A 61 -1.50 0.51 -37.77
CA VAL A 61 -1.78 0.27 -36.36
C VAL A 61 -2.66 -0.98 -36.21
N PRO A 62 -2.17 -2.07 -35.58
CA PRO A 62 -2.95 -3.30 -35.47
C PRO A 62 -4.08 -3.18 -34.43
N ASP A 63 -5.31 -3.54 -34.81
CA ASP A 63 -6.46 -3.58 -33.89
C ASP A 63 -6.35 -4.73 -32.88
N GLN A 64 -5.70 -5.82 -33.25
CA GLN A 64 -5.44 -7.01 -32.43
C GLN A 64 -3.95 -7.39 -32.46
N ASP A 65 -3.57 -8.36 -31.63
CA ASP A 65 -2.20 -8.89 -31.63
C ASP A 65 -1.84 -9.48 -33.00
N GLY A 66 -0.63 -9.16 -33.46
CA GLY A 66 -0.18 -9.51 -34.81
C GLY A 66 0.75 -8.46 -35.39
N ALA A 67 1.30 -8.75 -36.57
CA ALA A 67 2.14 -7.83 -37.31
C ALA A 67 1.46 -7.43 -38.62
N SER A 68 1.46 -6.13 -38.93
CA SER A 68 1.09 -5.64 -40.24
C SER A 68 2.11 -6.12 -41.28
N PRO A 69 1.68 -6.46 -42.51
CA PRO A 69 2.64 -6.63 -43.60
C PRO A 69 3.43 -5.31 -43.80
N PRO A 70 4.71 -5.38 -44.21
CA PRO A 70 5.46 -4.16 -44.54
C PRO A 70 4.79 -3.42 -45.69
N VAL A 71 4.52 -2.13 -45.51
CA VAL A 71 3.94 -1.26 -46.54
C VAL A 71 4.97 -0.23 -46.97
N THR A 72 5.08 -0.02 -48.28
CA THR A 72 5.81 1.11 -48.83
C THR A 72 4.94 2.36 -48.76
N THR A 73 5.45 3.42 -48.15
CA THR A 73 4.77 4.71 -48.07
C THR A 73 5.72 5.85 -48.38
N GLU A 74 5.19 6.97 -48.85
CA GLU A 74 5.95 8.17 -49.15
C GLU A 74 5.68 9.23 -48.08
N ILE A 75 6.75 9.72 -47.45
CA ILE A 75 6.70 10.79 -46.43
C ILE A 75 7.71 11.85 -46.87
N ASP A 76 7.27 13.09 -47.07
CA ASP A 76 8.10 14.22 -47.49
C ASP A 76 8.94 13.95 -48.76
N GLY A 77 8.38 13.22 -49.75
CA GLY A 77 9.06 12.89 -51.02
C GLY A 77 10.06 11.73 -50.94
N ILE A 78 10.17 11.05 -49.79
CA ILE A 78 11.05 9.90 -49.58
C ILE A 78 10.21 8.65 -49.35
N LYS A 79 10.53 7.57 -50.07
CA LYS A 79 9.88 6.26 -49.91
C LYS A 79 10.49 5.47 -48.74
N TYR A 80 9.62 5.04 -47.84
CA TYR A 80 9.94 4.22 -46.68
C TYR A 80 9.16 2.92 -46.72
N ILE A 81 9.76 1.84 -46.20
CA ILE A 81 9.09 0.60 -45.90
C ILE A 81 8.88 0.56 -44.38
N ALA A 82 7.63 0.41 -43.95
CA ALA A 82 7.28 0.39 -42.54
C ALA A 82 6.40 -0.81 -42.19
N SER A 83 6.54 -1.31 -40.97
CA SER A 83 5.69 -2.36 -40.40
C SER A 83 5.45 -2.08 -38.93
N MET A 84 4.26 -2.42 -38.45
CA MET A 84 3.91 -2.34 -37.04
C MET A 84 3.51 -3.70 -36.50
N ALA A 85 3.83 -3.98 -35.25
CA ALA A 85 3.41 -5.18 -34.55
C ALA A 85 2.84 -4.83 -33.18
N ARG A 86 1.85 -5.63 -32.76
CA ARG A 86 1.20 -5.54 -31.47
C ARG A 86 1.26 -6.90 -30.75
N SER A 87 1.58 -6.86 -29.47
CA SER A 87 1.48 -8.01 -28.56
C SER A 87 1.03 -7.50 -27.18
N GLY A 88 -0.22 -7.74 -26.83
CA GLY A 88 -0.89 -7.15 -25.68
C GLY A 88 -0.90 -5.62 -25.75
N SER A 89 -0.27 -4.99 -24.76
CA SER A 89 -0.07 -3.54 -24.69
C SER A 89 1.17 -3.06 -25.45
N MET A 90 2.06 -3.98 -25.87
CA MET A 90 3.29 -3.63 -26.55
C MET A 90 3.01 -3.24 -28.01
N LEU A 91 3.52 -2.08 -28.43
CA LEU A 91 3.57 -1.66 -29.83
C LEU A 91 5.01 -1.55 -30.29
N MET A 92 5.27 -2.08 -31.49
CA MET A 92 6.54 -1.92 -32.18
C MET A 92 6.30 -1.34 -33.57
N LEU A 93 7.04 -0.30 -33.93
CA LEU A 93 7.09 0.29 -35.27
C LEU A 93 8.52 0.19 -35.78
N ARG A 94 8.68 -0.36 -36.98
CA ARG A 94 9.97 -0.44 -37.70
C ARG A 94 9.85 0.33 -39.00
N VAL A 95 10.78 1.25 -39.25
CA VAL A 95 10.82 2.07 -40.47
C VAL A 95 12.20 2.01 -41.09
N ARG A 96 12.26 1.74 -42.40
CA ARG A 96 13.50 1.74 -43.20
C ARG A 96 13.27 2.47 -44.52
N ARG A 97 14.34 2.92 -45.18
CA ARG A 97 14.25 3.55 -46.50
C ARG A 97 14.19 2.49 -47.61
N GLU A 98 13.31 2.68 -48.59
CA GLU A 98 13.23 1.80 -49.76
C GLU A 98 14.56 1.83 -50.54
N GLY A 99 15.07 0.66 -50.95
CA GLY A 99 16.36 0.54 -51.65
C GLY A 99 17.60 0.24 -50.78
N ARG A 100 17.48 0.22 -49.43
CA ARG A 100 18.54 -0.32 -48.54
C ARG A 100 18.14 -1.71 -48.04
N HIS A 101 18.76 -2.77 -48.58
CA HIS A 101 18.45 -4.16 -48.22
C HIS A 101 18.82 -4.50 -46.76
N THR A 102 17.86 -5.09 -46.03
CA THR A 102 18.10 -5.98 -44.90
C THR A 102 17.05 -7.10 -44.96
N GLU A 103 17.45 -8.34 -44.71
CA GLU A 103 16.61 -9.54 -44.83
C GLU A 103 15.31 -9.46 -43.99
N PRO A 104 14.20 -10.05 -44.47
CA PRO A 104 12.94 -10.12 -43.74
C PRO A 104 13.03 -11.00 -42.47
N PRO A 105 12.19 -10.76 -41.45
CA PRO A 105 12.31 -11.39 -40.14
C PRO A 105 11.91 -12.88 -40.14
N LYS A 106 12.74 -13.72 -39.52
CA LYS A 106 12.32 -15.03 -38.96
C LYS A 106 11.68 -14.79 -37.60
N VAL A 107 10.44 -15.21 -37.41
CA VAL A 107 9.77 -15.25 -36.11
C VAL A 107 10.31 -16.45 -35.32
N PRO A 108 10.74 -16.24 -34.06
CA PRO A 108 10.13 -17.03 -32.99
C PRO A 108 9.85 -16.22 -31.71
N ILE A 109 8.68 -16.51 -31.13
CA ILE A 109 8.34 -16.21 -29.73
C ILE A 109 9.08 -17.23 -28.86
N ALA A 110 10.05 -16.80 -28.04
CA ALA A 110 10.48 -17.52 -26.83
C ALA A 110 11.43 -16.69 -25.94
N SER A 111 11.04 -16.58 -24.66
CA SER A 111 11.78 -16.26 -23.43
C SER A 111 13.28 -15.96 -23.53
N ILE A 112 13.68 -14.72 -23.21
CA ILE A 112 15.07 -14.38 -22.89
C ILE A 112 15.35 -14.77 -21.43
N LYS A 113 16.13 -15.85 -21.24
CA LYS A 113 16.85 -16.12 -19.99
C LYS A 113 18.03 -15.15 -19.87
N THR A 114 18.07 -14.33 -18.83
CA THR A 114 19.24 -13.52 -18.48
C THR A 114 20.24 -14.36 -17.69
N SER A 115 21.27 -14.88 -18.38
CA SER A 115 22.49 -15.34 -17.69
C SER A 115 23.45 -14.16 -17.56
N VAL A 116 23.70 -13.69 -16.34
CA VAL A 116 24.81 -12.79 -16.05
C VAL A 116 25.97 -13.65 -15.56
N LYS A 117 27.07 -13.70 -16.32
CA LYS A 117 28.39 -14.15 -15.82
C LYS A 117 29.24 -12.92 -15.49
N PRO A 118 30.05 -12.96 -14.42
CA PRO A 118 30.80 -11.80 -13.95
C PRO A 118 32.01 -11.50 -14.84
N VAL A 119 32.27 -10.21 -15.06
CA VAL A 119 33.43 -9.69 -15.78
C VAL A 119 34.67 -9.77 -14.87
N ARG A 120 35.72 -10.47 -15.34
CA ARG A 120 37.08 -10.35 -14.80
C ARG A 120 37.82 -9.19 -15.49
N PRO A 121 38.64 -8.40 -14.78
CA PRO A 121 39.49 -7.40 -15.40
C PRO A 121 40.71 -8.02 -16.10
N ALA A 122 41.18 -7.32 -17.14
CA ALA A 122 42.18 -7.77 -18.09
C ALA A 122 43.65 -7.61 -17.61
N ASN A 123 44.47 -8.47 -18.20
CA ASN A 123 45.91 -8.67 -18.15
C ASN A 123 46.85 -7.57 -17.63
N ARG A 124 47.80 -8.05 -16.83
CA ARG A 124 49.03 -7.41 -16.37
C ARG A 124 50.13 -7.62 -17.43
N ILE A 125 50.78 -6.54 -17.85
CA ILE A 125 52.01 -6.56 -18.65
C ILE A 125 53.18 -6.81 -17.69
N VAL A 126 54.13 -7.65 -18.10
CA VAL A 126 55.38 -7.93 -17.37
C VAL A 126 56.48 -7.01 -17.92
N ALA A 127 57.23 -6.35 -17.02
CA ALA A 127 58.56 -5.83 -17.31
C ALA A 127 59.38 -5.77 -16.00
N GLU A 128 60.66 -6.09 -16.14
CA GLU A 128 61.65 -6.42 -15.12
C GLU A 128 62.09 -5.26 -14.20
N GLU A 129 62.72 -5.66 -13.10
CA GLU A 129 63.36 -4.82 -12.08
C GLU A 129 64.53 -3.99 -12.64
N VAL A 130 64.54 -2.70 -12.32
CA VAL A 130 65.76 -1.90 -12.21
C VAL A 130 65.64 -1.03 -10.95
N VAL A 131 66.55 -1.28 -10.00
CA VAL A 131 66.72 -0.51 -8.77
C VAL A 131 67.52 0.75 -9.09
N ALA A 132 66.93 1.93 -8.88
CA ALA A 132 67.69 3.18 -8.75
C ALA A 132 66.90 4.20 -7.91
N ALA A 133 67.55 4.70 -6.86
CA ALA A 133 67.05 5.73 -5.96
C ALA A 133 66.92 7.09 -6.66
N ALA A 134 65.76 7.73 -6.55
CA ALA A 134 65.58 9.15 -6.88
C ALA A 134 64.53 9.79 -5.95
N ARG A 135 64.93 10.86 -5.28
CA ARG A 135 64.11 11.70 -4.38
C ARG A 135 62.88 12.27 -5.09
N ALA A 136 61.73 12.20 -4.43
CA ALA A 136 60.50 12.87 -4.86
C ALA A 136 60.59 14.40 -4.65
N PRO A 137 60.04 15.24 -5.56
CA PRO A 137 59.87 16.66 -5.32
C PRO A 137 58.70 16.90 -4.35
N GLN A 138 58.87 17.85 -3.42
CA GLN A 138 57.82 18.31 -2.52
C GLN A 138 56.74 19.03 -3.34
N VAL A 139 55.52 18.49 -3.33
CA VAL A 139 54.31 19.18 -3.80
C VAL A 139 53.81 20.05 -2.64
N ALA A 140 53.74 21.35 -2.86
CA ALA A 140 53.15 22.29 -1.91
C ALA A 140 51.67 21.94 -1.66
N GLU A 141 51.27 21.87 -0.39
CA GLU A 141 49.87 21.74 0.00
C GLU A 141 49.05 22.92 -0.55
N PRO A 142 47.88 22.69 -1.17
CA PRO A 142 46.97 23.78 -1.47
C PRO A 142 46.41 24.32 -0.15
N ALA A 143 46.50 25.64 0.04
CA ALA A 143 45.91 26.32 1.17
C ALA A 143 44.41 25.96 1.27
N ALA A 144 44.00 25.49 2.45
CA ALA A 144 42.62 25.18 2.76
C ALA A 144 41.78 26.45 2.67
N ALA A 145 41.05 26.62 1.57
CA ALA A 145 39.94 27.56 1.54
C ALA A 145 38.85 27.00 2.46
N GLU A 146 38.66 27.63 3.63
CA GLU A 146 37.54 27.34 4.52
C GLU A 146 36.24 27.43 3.74
N ARG A 147 35.57 26.29 3.55
CA ARG A 147 34.20 26.27 3.05
C ARG A 147 33.35 26.96 4.11
N PRO A 148 32.61 28.05 3.80
CA PRO A 148 31.69 28.61 4.77
C PRO A 148 30.70 27.53 5.18
N ALA A 149 30.52 27.35 6.49
CA ALA A 149 29.56 26.39 7.03
C ALA A 149 28.18 26.66 6.42
N PRO A 150 27.41 25.61 6.07
CA PRO A 150 26.04 25.80 5.60
C PRO A 150 25.27 26.59 6.66
N ARG A 151 24.71 27.74 6.27
CA ARG A 151 23.78 28.48 7.12
C ARG A 151 22.51 27.64 7.26
N VAL A 152 22.47 26.79 8.28
CA VAL A 152 21.24 26.15 8.72
C VAL A 152 20.36 27.26 9.30
N SER A 153 19.24 27.56 8.66
CA SER A 153 18.21 28.40 9.27
C SER A 153 17.56 27.58 10.38
N TYR A 154 18.14 27.62 11.58
CA TYR A 154 17.43 27.15 12.76
C TYR A 154 16.25 28.10 12.99
N ARG A 155 15.04 27.61 12.73
CA ARG A 155 13.90 28.12 13.50
C ARG A 155 14.22 27.75 14.95
N PRO A 156 14.27 28.71 15.91
CA PRO A 156 14.43 28.35 17.31
C PRO A 156 13.36 27.31 17.67
N ALA A 157 13.73 26.32 18.49
CA ALA A 157 12.76 25.35 18.99
C ALA A 157 11.59 26.13 19.60
N PRO A 158 10.34 25.88 19.18
CA PRO A 158 9.21 26.52 19.82
C PRO A 158 9.23 26.16 21.30
N GLU A 159 9.04 27.16 22.17
CA GLU A 159 8.68 26.92 23.57
C GLU A 159 7.47 25.98 23.60
N GLU A 160 7.36 25.13 24.63
CA GLU A 160 6.26 24.16 24.76
C GLU A 160 4.92 24.85 24.48
N SER A 161 4.33 24.53 23.33
CA SER A 161 3.02 25.05 22.96
C SER A 161 2.04 24.58 24.03
N PRO A 162 1.27 25.49 24.66
CA PRO A 162 0.23 25.08 25.58
C PRO A 162 -0.73 24.14 24.83
N VAL A 163 -0.90 22.93 25.37
CA VAL A 163 -1.83 21.94 24.84
C VAL A 163 -3.23 22.58 24.92
N ALA A 164 -3.75 23.02 23.78
CA ALA A 164 -5.10 23.54 23.72
C ALA A 164 -6.08 22.41 24.11
N PRO A 165 -7.08 22.66 24.96
CA PRO A 165 -8.10 21.67 25.26
C PRO A 165 -8.83 21.30 23.96
N PHE A 166 -8.71 20.03 23.58
CA PHE A 166 -9.38 19.45 22.42
C PHE A 166 -10.89 19.42 22.68
N VAL A 167 -11.67 20.00 21.77
CA VAL A 167 -13.14 19.89 21.75
C VAL A 167 -13.51 18.74 20.82
N PRO A 168 -14.19 17.68 21.28
CA PRO A 168 -14.54 16.54 20.44
C PRO A 168 -15.37 16.97 19.23
N GLY A 169 -14.82 16.80 18.03
CA GLY A 169 -15.50 17.03 16.74
C GLY A 169 -16.47 15.91 16.37
N GLY A 170 -17.12 15.26 17.34
CA GLY A 170 -18.18 14.29 17.09
C GLY A 170 -19.52 15.00 16.93
N VAL A 171 -20.29 14.66 15.89
CA VAL A 171 -21.71 15.02 15.85
C VAL A 171 -22.36 14.35 17.07
N HIS A 172 -22.61 15.11 18.12
CA HIS A 172 -23.39 14.69 19.26
C HIS A 172 -24.82 14.50 18.77
N VAL A 173 -25.23 13.24 18.59
CA VAL A 173 -26.60 12.94 18.21
C VAL A 173 -27.37 12.62 19.48
N LYS A 174 -28.47 13.35 19.73
CA LYS A 174 -29.40 13.00 20.80
C LYS A 174 -30.14 11.72 20.43
N GLY A 175 -29.56 10.58 20.79
CA GLY A 175 -30.27 9.30 20.81
C GLY A 175 -31.47 9.37 21.76
N SER A 176 -32.45 8.48 21.58
CA SER A 176 -33.53 8.35 22.56
C SER A 176 -32.95 7.91 23.91
N ALA A 177 -33.57 8.33 25.02
CA ALA A 177 -33.12 7.94 26.36
C ALA A 177 -33.07 6.41 26.53
N GLU A 178 -34.00 5.70 25.89
CA GLU A 178 -34.03 4.24 25.85
C GLU A 178 -32.81 3.64 25.14
N LEU A 179 -32.45 4.17 23.96
CA LEU A 179 -31.26 3.71 23.23
C LEU A 179 -29.99 3.99 24.03
N CYS A 180 -29.84 5.19 24.58
CA CYS A 180 -28.67 5.56 25.39
C CYS A 180 -28.51 4.62 26.58
N ALA A 181 -29.58 4.32 27.30
CA ALA A 181 -29.56 3.38 28.42
C ALA A 181 -29.18 1.96 27.99
N MET A 182 -29.72 1.48 26.86
CA MET A 182 -29.39 0.16 26.31
C MET A 182 -27.92 0.05 25.92
N LEU A 183 -27.37 1.05 25.25
CA LEU A 183 -25.98 1.06 24.81
C LEU A 183 -25.00 1.22 25.99
N ALA A 184 -25.35 2.03 26.99
CA ALA A 184 -24.58 2.14 28.23
C ALA A 184 -24.57 0.81 29.00
N ASP A 185 -25.70 0.10 29.04
CA ASP A 185 -25.79 -1.24 29.63
C ASP A 185 -24.93 -2.27 28.88
N ALA A 186 -24.98 -2.25 27.55
CA ALA A 186 -24.13 -3.09 26.71
C ALA A 186 -22.64 -2.86 26.98
N ARG A 187 -22.22 -1.59 27.14
CA ARG A 187 -20.84 -1.22 27.48
C ARG A 187 -20.44 -1.77 28.86
N ARG A 188 -21.29 -1.61 29.89
CA ARG A 188 -21.05 -2.20 31.23
C ARG A 188 -20.92 -3.71 31.21
N LYS A 189 -21.67 -4.39 30.34
CA LYS A 189 -21.62 -5.84 30.13
C LYS A 189 -20.46 -6.30 29.22
N GLY A 190 -19.61 -5.38 28.76
CA GLY A 190 -18.47 -5.70 27.90
C GLY A 190 -18.87 -6.21 26.51
N ALA A 191 -19.98 -5.74 25.96
CA ALA A 191 -20.40 -6.08 24.60
C ALA A 191 -19.51 -5.41 23.55
N SER A 192 -19.22 -6.10 22.44
CA SER A 192 -18.55 -5.49 21.27
C SER A 192 -19.54 -4.84 20.31
N ASP A 193 -20.70 -5.46 20.13
CA ASP A 193 -21.73 -5.03 19.19
C ASP A 193 -23.12 -5.19 19.83
N VAL A 194 -24.01 -4.25 19.54
CA VAL A 194 -25.44 -4.27 19.90
C VAL A 194 -26.26 -4.35 18.62
N HIS A 195 -27.22 -5.24 18.59
CA HIS A 195 -28.14 -5.41 17.47
C HIS A 195 -29.58 -5.19 17.93
N VAL A 196 -30.28 -4.29 17.24
CA VAL A 196 -31.72 -4.04 17.41
C VAL A 196 -32.41 -4.31 16.07
N MET A 197 -33.50 -5.07 16.10
CA MET A 197 -34.17 -5.54 14.89
C MET A 197 -35.67 -5.65 15.13
N SER A 198 -36.46 -5.30 14.13
CA SER A 198 -37.92 -5.43 14.17
C SER A 198 -38.36 -6.87 14.40
N ASP A 199 -39.29 -7.04 15.33
CA ASP A 199 -39.91 -8.29 15.80
C ASP A 199 -38.93 -9.27 16.46
N GLU A 200 -37.80 -8.76 16.98
CA GLU A 200 -36.81 -9.54 17.72
C GLU A 200 -36.40 -8.86 19.03
N GLN A 201 -35.87 -9.65 19.97
CA GLN A 201 -35.19 -9.12 21.15
C GLN A 201 -33.86 -8.46 20.74
N PRO A 202 -33.48 -7.33 21.36
CA PRO A 202 -32.11 -6.80 21.27
C PRO A 202 -31.09 -7.88 21.61
N ARG A 203 -29.96 -7.88 20.91
CA ARG A 203 -28.88 -8.86 21.15
C ARG A 203 -27.56 -8.15 21.33
N PHE A 204 -26.86 -8.49 22.41
CA PHE A 204 -25.50 -8.04 22.68
C PHE A 204 -24.52 -9.12 22.27
N ARG A 205 -23.45 -8.74 21.58
CA ARG A 205 -22.32 -9.63 21.31
C ARG A 205 -21.32 -9.51 22.45
N CYS A 206 -21.25 -10.50 23.31
CA CYS A 206 -20.29 -10.57 24.42
C CYS A 206 -19.37 -11.76 24.22
N GLY A 207 -18.05 -11.55 24.19
CA GLY A 207 -17.07 -12.63 23.99
C GLY A 207 -17.28 -13.46 22.71
N GLY A 208 -17.88 -12.86 21.67
CA GLY A 208 -18.21 -13.52 20.40
C GLY A 208 -19.61 -14.14 20.34
N TYR A 209 -20.32 -14.28 21.46
CA TYR A 209 -21.65 -14.89 21.54
C TYR A 209 -22.77 -13.85 21.50
N MET A 210 -23.88 -14.17 20.82
CA MET A 210 -25.07 -13.31 20.74
C MET A 210 -26.02 -13.63 21.89
N ILE A 211 -26.20 -12.69 22.81
CA ILE A 211 -27.01 -12.84 24.02
C ILE A 211 -28.23 -11.94 23.92
N ALA A 212 -29.43 -12.51 23.95
CA ALA A 212 -30.68 -11.75 23.92
C ALA A 212 -30.88 -10.93 25.20
N GLN A 213 -31.49 -9.76 25.07
CA GLN A 213 -31.72 -8.81 26.13
C GLN A 213 -33.15 -8.28 26.06
N GLY A 214 -33.81 -8.12 27.21
CA GLY A 214 -35.10 -7.43 27.30
C GLY A 214 -36.23 -8.08 26.50
N GLU A 215 -37.19 -7.26 26.09
CA GLU A 215 -38.38 -7.66 25.34
C GLU A 215 -38.19 -7.52 23.82
N THR A 216 -39.08 -8.15 23.07
CA THR A 216 -39.13 -8.04 21.61
C THR A 216 -39.50 -6.62 21.19
N LEU A 217 -38.74 -6.02 20.28
CA LEU A 217 -39.01 -4.69 19.75
C LEU A 217 -39.87 -4.74 18.49
N THR A 218 -40.89 -3.90 18.41
CA THR A 218 -41.68 -3.70 17.17
C THR A 218 -40.92 -2.87 16.15
N ASP A 219 -41.30 -2.93 14.87
CA ASP A 219 -40.69 -2.10 13.81
C ASP A 219 -40.76 -0.59 14.12
N LYS A 220 -41.87 -0.14 14.72
CA LYS A 220 -42.03 1.24 15.15
C LYS A 220 -40.97 1.62 16.19
N GLN A 221 -40.80 0.80 17.24
CA GLN A 221 -39.79 1.05 18.26
C GLN A 221 -38.39 1.09 17.65
N VAL A 222 -38.04 0.13 16.78
CA VAL A 222 -36.70 0.12 16.16
C VAL A 222 -36.46 1.36 15.30
N ARG A 223 -37.47 1.85 14.58
CA ARG A 223 -37.38 3.12 13.85
C ARG A 223 -37.18 4.30 14.78
N ASP A 224 -37.94 4.36 15.87
CA ASP A 224 -37.85 5.42 16.88
C ASP A 224 -36.47 5.43 17.58
N LEU A 225 -35.83 4.27 17.73
CA LEU A 225 -34.46 4.16 18.24
C LEU A 225 -33.39 4.57 17.21
N THR A 226 -33.53 4.15 15.95
CA THR A 226 -32.43 4.20 14.96
C THR A 226 -32.48 5.39 14.01
N LEU A 227 -33.68 5.79 13.54
CA LEU A 227 -33.81 6.83 12.53
C LEU A 227 -33.44 8.24 13.02
N PRO A 228 -33.65 8.62 14.31
CA PRO A 228 -33.16 9.91 14.81
C PRO A 228 -31.64 10.06 14.79
N LEU A 229 -30.89 8.96 14.63
CA LEU A 229 -29.44 9.00 14.52
C LEU A 229 -28.95 9.45 13.15
N LEU A 230 -29.82 9.41 12.13
CA LEU A 230 -29.48 9.73 10.76
C LEU A 230 -29.56 11.24 10.55
N ASP A 231 -28.42 11.87 10.26
CA ASP A 231 -28.42 13.23 9.72
C ASP A 231 -29.04 13.26 8.30
N THR A 232 -29.17 14.46 7.71
CA THR A 232 -29.76 14.64 6.39
C THR A 232 -29.09 13.76 5.31
N ARG A 233 -27.77 13.57 5.39
CA ARG A 233 -26.99 12.81 4.41
C ARG A 233 -27.22 11.31 4.58
N ASN A 234 -27.06 10.80 5.80
CA ASN A 234 -27.24 9.40 6.14
C ASN A 234 -28.71 8.98 5.96
N ARG A 235 -29.65 9.90 6.20
CA ARG A 235 -31.07 9.66 5.92
C ARG A 235 -31.33 9.48 4.44
N LYS A 236 -30.78 10.36 3.60
CA LYS A 236 -30.85 10.22 2.14
C LYS A 236 -30.25 8.89 1.68
N GLN A 237 -29.07 8.52 2.20
CA GLN A 237 -28.43 7.24 1.87
C GLN A 237 -29.28 6.04 2.28
N PHE A 238 -29.86 6.07 3.48
CA PHE A 238 -30.76 5.02 3.96
C PHE A 238 -32.03 4.92 3.10
N ASP A 239 -32.60 6.05 2.69
CA ASP A 239 -33.81 6.08 1.87
C ASP A 239 -33.55 5.57 0.45
N GLU A 240 -32.43 5.96 -0.17
CA GLU A 240 -32.04 5.59 -1.54
C GLU A 240 -31.41 4.18 -1.66
N LEU A 241 -30.47 3.84 -0.77
CA LEU A 241 -29.68 2.59 -0.84
C LEU A 241 -30.19 1.50 0.11
N GLY A 242 -31.09 1.85 1.03
CA GLY A 242 -31.60 0.92 2.05
C GLY A 242 -30.66 0.72 3.23
N TYR A 243 -29.53 1.44 3.31
CA TYR A 243 -28.64 1.42 4.47
C TYR A 243 -27.87 2.73 4.64
N ALA A 244 -27.38 2.98 5.85
CA ALA A 244 -26.39 4.01 6.18
C ALA A 244 -25.38 3.44 7.18
N ASP A 245 -24.09 3.79 7.01
CA ASP A 245 -22.97 3.42 7.89
C ASP A 245 -22.21 4.70 8.25
N PHE A 246 -22.09 4.98 9.55
CA PHE A 246 -21.52 6.23 10.06
C PHE A 246 -21.01 6.05 11.49
N ALA A 247 -20.22 7.01 11.97
CA ALA A 247 -19.83 7.08 13.38
C ALA A 247 -20.57 8.23 14.08
N CYS A 248 -20.98 8.00 15.32
CA CYS A 248 -21.57 9.04 16.16
C CYS A 248 -21.17 8.85 17.63
N GLU A 249 -21.43 9.87 18.43
CA GLU A 249 -21.25 9.82 19.87
C GLU A 249 -22.62 9.86 20.55
N VAL A 250 -22.84 8.95 21.49
CA VAL A 250 -24.09 8.82 22.24
C VAL A 250 -23.78 8.98 23.73
N GLU A 251 -24.55 9.86 24.38
CA GLU A 251 -24.39 10.17 25.80
C GLU A 251 -24.43 8.89 26.66
N GLY A 252 -23.44 8.73 27.54
CA GLY A 252 -23.29 7.56 28.42
C GLY A 252 -22.79 6.28 27.74
N ALA A 253 -22.80 6.20 26.41
CA ALA A 253 -22.33 5.05 25.63
C ALA A 253 -21.04 5.31 24.84
N GLY A 254 -20.59 6.57 24.78
CA GLY A 254 -19.36 6.98 24.10
C GLY A 254 -19.49 6.94 22.58
N ARG A 255 -18.36 6.82 21.88
CA ARG A 255 -18.30 6.75 20.42
C ARG A 255 -18.69 5.38 19.89
N LEU A 256 -19.44 5.36 18.80
CA LEU A 256 -20.02 4.18 18.18
C LEU A 256 -19.85 4.23 16.68
N ARG A 257 -19.70 3.06 16.06
CA ARG A 257 -19.99 2.89 14.63
C ARG A 257 -21.38 2.29 14.47
N VAL A 258 -22.23 2.95 13.70
CA VAL A 258 -23.64 2.63 13.54
C VAL A 258 -23.90 2.24 12.10
N ASN A 259 -24.53 1.09 11.91
CA ASN A 259 -25.13 0.71 10.64
C ASN A 259 -26.64 0.57 10.83
N VAL A 260 -27.42 1.34 10.06
CA VAL A 260 -28.88 1.23 10.00
C VAL A 260 -29.25 0.73 8.62
N ASN A 261 -30.04 -0.35 8.52
CA ASN A 261 -30.45 -0.92 7.25
C ASN A 261 -31.90 -1.42 7.25
N LYS A 262 -32.45 -1.60 6.05
CA LYS A 262 -33.75 -2.24 5.80
C LYS A 262 -33.52 -3.75 5.58
N GLN A 263 -34.29 -4.57 6.28
CA GLN A 263 -34.28 -6.03 6.13
C GLN A 263 -35.73 -6.57 6.06
N ARG A 264 -35.88 -7.89 5.88
CA ARG A 264 -37.17 -8.53 5.59
C ARG A 264 -38.27 -8.19 6.60
N THR A 265 -37.98 -8.09 7.90
CA THR A 265 -38.99 -7.80 8.93
C THR A 265 -39.07 -6.32 9.31
N GLY A 266 -38.28 -5.44 8.70
CA GLY A 266 -38.30 -4.01 8.99
C GLY A 266 -36.91 -3.40 9.10
N VAL A 267 -36.75 -2.40 9.97
CA VAL A 267 -35.45 -1.74 10.20
C VAL A 267 -34.57 -2.55 11.13
N LYS A 268 -33.25 -2.44 10.95
CA LYS A 268 -32.24 -3.01 11.83
C LYS A 268 -31.16 -1.97 12.11
N GLY A 269 -30.79 -1.85 13.38
CA GLY A 269 -29.60 -1.13 13.84
C GLY A 269 -28.52 -2.09 14.32
N CYS A 270 -27.28 -1.87 13.90
CA CYS A 270 -26.08 -2.51 14.43
C CYS A 270 -25.17 -1.41 14.99
N PHE A 271 -24.81 -1.50 16.26
CA PHE A 271 -23.96 -0.53 16.94
C PHE A 271 -22.71 -1.23 17.42
N ARG A 272 -21.55 -0.88 16.89
CA ARG A 272 -20.27 -1.32 17.42
C ARG A 272 -19.80 -0.30 18.46
N LEU A 273 -19.53 -0.78 19.68
CA LEU A 273 -18.98 0.05 20.73
C LEU A 273 -17.50 0.32 20.43
N ILE A 274 -17.11 1.59 20.33
CA ILE A 274 -15.72 1.97 20.08
C ILE A 274 -15.07 2.43 21.38
N MET A 275 -13.80 2.09 21.57
CA MET A 275 -13.02 2.51 22.73
C MET A 275 -12.87 4.03 22.74
N ASP A 276 -12.90 4.62 23.94
CA ASP A 276 -12.81 6.07 24.10
C ASP A 276 -11.41 6.60 23.79
N GLU A 277 -10.39 5.77 24.06
CA GLU A 277 -8.99 6.07 23.80
C GLU A 277 -8.34 4.98 22.93
N PRO A 278 -7.35 5.33 22.09
CA PRO A 278 -6.56 4.35 21.36
C PRO A 278 -5.80 3.43 22.33
N PRO A 279 -5.82 2.11 22.12
CA PRO A 279 -5.05 1.19 22.96
C PRO A 279 -3.56 1.27 22.64
N THR A 280 -2.72 0.87 23.59
CA THR A 280 -1.29 0.68 23.33
C THR A 280 -1.02 -0.65 22.62
N LEU A 281 0.11 -0.76 21.91
CA LEU A 281 0.53 -2.02 21.29
C LEU A 281 0.67 -3.14 22.32
N GLU A 282 1.17 -2.81 23.51
CA GLU A 282 1.29 -3.74 24.64
C GLU A 282 -0.07 -4.25 25.12
N ALA A 283 -1.06 -3.36 25.25
CA ALA A 283 -2.41 -3.75 25.66
C ALA A 283 -3.08 -4.68 24.64
N LEU A 284 -2.74 -4.54 23.36
CA LEU A 284 -3.19 -5.44 22.29
C LEU A 284 -2.42 -6.77 22.24
N GLY A 285 -1.32 -6.91 22.99
CA GLY A 285 -0.45 -8.07 22.94
C GLY A 285 0.38 -8.14 21.64
N MET A 286 0.61 -7.00 21.00
CA MET A 286 1.38 -6.93 19.76
C MET A 286 2.88 -7.08 20.02
N PRO A 287 3.67 -7.59 19.04
CA PRO A 287 5.10 -7.77 19.21
C PRO A 287 5.86 -6.47 19.51
N VAL A 288 6.85 -6.54 20.40
CA VAL A 288 7.66 -5.38 20.81
C VAL A 288 8.52 -4.85 19.66
N GLU A 289 8.83 -5.70 18.68
CA GLU A 289 9.55 -5.39 17.46
C GLU A 289 8.87 -4.27 16.66
N LEU A 290 7.56 -4.07 16.79
CA LEU A 290 6.85 -2.97 16.15
C LEU A 290 7.33 -1.59 16.62
N LYS A 291 7.96 -1.47 17.80
CA LYS A 291 8.56 -0.21 18.27
C LYS A 291 9.67 0.29 17.35
N GLN A 292 10.35 -0.61 16.62
CA GLN A 292 11.37 -0.27 15.63
C GLN A 292 10.80 0.61 14.50
N MET A 293 9.48 0.65 14.31
CA MET A 293 8.84 1.57 13.35
C MET A 293 9.18 3.03 13.65
N LEU A 294 9.41 3.38 14.93
CA LEU A 294 9.81 4.73 15.32
C LEU A 294 11.18 5.14 14.76
N ASP A 295 12.00 4.22 14.27
CA ASP A 295 13.29 4.56 13.67
C ASP A 295 13.18 4.93 12.18
N TYR A 296 12.00 4.72 11.57
CA TYR A 296 11.76 5.03 10.17
C TYR A 296 11.15 6.42 10.00
N HIS A 297 11.70 7.16 9.04
CA HIS A 297 11.15 8.45 8.57
C HIS A 297 10.23 8.27 7.36
N GLN A 298 10.42 7.20 6.58
CA GLN A 298 9.63 6.92 5.39
C GLN A 298 9.44 5.43 5.14
N GLY A 299 8.41 5.10 4.36
CA GLY A 299 8.14 3.76 3.86
C GLY A 299 6.71 3.31 4.13
N LEU A 300 6.42 2.06 3.77
CA LEU A 300 5.09 1.47 3.87
C LEU A 300 5.03 0.42 4.97
N VAL A 301 4.04 0.54 5.84
CA VAL A 301 3.68 -0.44 6.87
C VAL A 301 2.25 -0.87 6.64
N VAL A 302 2.03 -2.17 6.47
CA VAL A 302 0.70 -2.71 6.19
C VAL A 302 0.24 -3.61 7.33
N VAL A 303 -0.89 -3.26 7.94
CA VAL A 303 -1.61 -4.11 8.89
C VAL A 303 -2.65 -4.92 8.14
N SER A 304 -2.48 -6.24 8.08
CA SER A 304 -3.38 -7.13 7.36
C SER A 304 -4.06 -8.16 8.25
N GLY A 305 -5.12 -8.75 7.72
CA GLY A 305 -5.94 -9.74 8.41
C GLY A 305 -7.36 -9.77 7.86
N PRO A 306 -8.13 -10.83 8.11
CA PRO A 306 -9.53 -10.90 7.70
C PRO A 306 -10.38 -9.80 8.35
N SER A 307 -11.63 -9.65 7.91
CA SER A 307 -12.60 -8.76 8.55
C SER A 307 -12.78 -9.11 10.02
N GLY A 308 -12.82 -8.10 10.89
CA GLY A 308 -12.91 -8.32 12.34
C GLY A 308 -11.60 -8.75 13.01
N ALA A 309 -10.47 -8.78 12.31
CA ALA A 309 -9.18 -9.15 12.91
C ALA A 309 -8.56 -8.07 13.81
N GLY A 310 -9.22 -6.93 14.05
CA GLY A 310 -8.70 -5.83 14.87
C GLY A 310 -7.73 -4.87 14.16
N LYS A 311 -7.71 -4.84 12.82
CA LYS A 311 -6.78 -4.02 12.03
C LYS A 311 -6.86 -2.52 12.35
N THR A 312 -8.08 -1.97 12.39
CA THR A 312 -8.31 -0.55 12.72
C THR A 312 -7.81 -0.23 14.12
N THR A 313 -7.99 -1.16 15.06
CA THR A 313 -7.50 -1.02 16.44
C THR A 313 -5.98 -1.00 16.51
N THR A 314 -5.30 -1.89 15.78
CA THR A 314 -3.83 -1.87 15.67
C THR A 314 -3.33 -0.62 14.95
N LEU A 315 -4.03 -0.17 13.89
CA LEU A 315 -3.69 1.07 13.19
C LEU A 315 -3.77 2.27 14.14
N ALA A 316 -4.83 2.38 14.94
CA ALA A 316 -4.96 3.41 15.95
C ALA A 316 -3.84 3.32 17.00
N ALA A 317 -3.46 2.12 17.45
CA ALA A 317 -2.34 1.94 18.37
C ALA A 317 -0.99 2.42 17.76
N LEU A 318 -0.77 2.18 16.47
CA LEU A 318 0.42 2.66 15.74
C LEU A 318 0.43 4.19 15.62
N VAL A 319 -0.71 4.79 15.25
CA VAL A 319 -0.88 6.24 15.18
C VAL A 319 -0.62 6.87 16.55
N ASP A 320 -1.21 6.30 17.61
CA ASP A 320 -1.06 6.83 18.96
C ASP A 320 0.37 6.67 19.50
N MET A 321 1.06 5.58 19.16
CA MET A 321 2.48 5.40 19.45
C MET A 321 3.33 6.54 18.86
N PHE A 322 3.08 6.94 17.61
CA PHE A 322 3.77 8.08 17.00
C PHE A 322 3.35 9.40 17.62
N ASN A 323 2.06 9.59 17.88
CA ASN A 323 1.51 10.77 18.52
C ASN A 323 2.13 11.03 19.91
N ALA A 324 2.39 9.98 20.68
CA ALA A 324 3.06 10.08 21.97
C ALA A 324 4.58 10.29 21.84
N ALA A 325 5.22 9.68 20.84
CA ALA A 325 6.69 9.62 20.77
C ALA A 325 7.32 10.83 20.05
N LYS A 326 6.70 11.34 18.97
CA LYS A 326 7.34 12.26 18.02
C LYS A 326 6.55 13.57 17.81
N PRO A 327 7.24 14.71 17.64
CA PRO A 327 6.61 15.99 17.29
C PRO A 327 6.45 16.07 15.76
N VAL A 328 5.47 15.35 15.23
CA VAL A 328 5.24 15.19 13.79
C VAL A 328 3.82 15.59 13.40
N HIS A 329 3.56 15.73 12.11
CA HIS A 329 2.21 15.86 11.58
C HIS A 329 1.71 14.50 11.07
N ILE A 330 0.62 14.02 11.67
CA ILE A 330 -0.06 12.77 11.30
C ILE A 330 -1.38 13.10 10.62
N ILE A 331 -1.61 12.55 9.44
CA ILE A 331 -2.92 12.62 8.76
C ILE A 331 -3.52 11.23 8.68
N THR A 332 -4.74 11.04 9.19
CA THR A 332 -5.51 9.80 8.99
C THR A 332 -6.61 10.01 7.95
N VAL A 333 -6.86 8.98 7.14
CA VAL A 333 -7.98 8.93 6.19
C VAL A 333 -8.74 7.64 6.45
N GLU A 334 -10.01 7.75 6.87
CA GLU A 334 -10.82 6.66 7.40
C GLU A 334 -12.26 6.68 6.86
N ASP A 335 -12.99 5.56 7.01
CA ASP A 335 -14.36 5.38 6.51
C ASP A 335 -15.16 4.39 7.39
N PRO A 336 -15.84 4.85 8.46
CA PRO A 336 -15.75 6.17 9.10
C PRO A 336 -14.56 6.29 10.08
N VAL A 337 -14.36 7.47 10.69
CA VAL A 337 -13.37 7.64 11.78
C VAL A 337 -13.88 6.94 13.04
N GLU A 338 -13.23 5.83 13.42
CA GLU A 338 -13.64 5.01 14.57
C GLU A 338 -13.07 5.58 15.88
N ILE A 339 -11.74 5.70 15.99
CA ILE A 339 -11.05 6.13 17.22
C ILE A 339 -10.56 7.57 17.06
N ILE A 340 -10.84 8.41 18.05
CA ILE A 340 -10.36 9.80 18.07
C ILE A 340 -8.99 9.83 18.74
N HIS A 341 -8.04 10.51 18.09
CA HIS A 341 -6.70 10.69 18.61
C HIS A 341 -6.56 12.07 19.27
N PRO A 342 -6.58 12.17 20.61
CA PRO A 342 -6.28 13.44 21.26
C PRO A 342 -4.85 13.87 20.94
N ILE A 343 -4.64 15.16 20.72
CA ILE A 343 -3.30 15.71 20.45
C ILE A 343 -2.40 15.45 21.66
N LYS A 344 -1.24 14.82 21.42
CA LYS A 344 -0.19 14.62 22.41
C LYS A 344 1.04 15.43 21.99
N LYS A 345 2.06 14.78 21.45
CA LYS A 345 3.27 15.43 20.93
C LYS A 345 3.15 15.75 19.44
N ALA A 346 2.42 14.92 18.70
CA ALA A 346 2.13 15.15 17.28
C ALA A 346 0.84 15.97 17.09
N ILE A 347 0.76 16.65 15.95
CA ILE A 347 -0.52 17.16 15.44
C ILE A 347 -1.20 16.00 14.70
N VAL A 348 -2.47 15.75 14.98
CA VAL A 348 -3.25 14.69 14.33
C VAL A 348 -4.45 15.27 13.61
N THR A 349 -4.52 15.06 12.29
CA THR A 349 -5.59 15.50 11.41
C THR A 349 -6.35 14.28 10.89
N GLN A 350 -7.60 14.06 11.34
CA GLN A 350 -8.41 12.91 10.93
C GLN A 350 -9.46 13.28 9.86
N ARG A 351 -9.48 12.54 8.75
CA ARG A 351 -10.38 12.75 7.63
C ARG A 351 -11.32 11.57 7.42
N GLU A 352 -12.60 11.84 7.45
CA GLU A 352 -13.63 10.85 7.14
C GLU A 352 -14.05 10.95 5.67
N VAL A 353 -14.05 9.81 4.97
CA VAL A 353 -14.53 9.71 3.59
C VAL A 353 -16.03 9.97 3.51
N GLY A 354 -16.41 10.74 2.51
CA GLY A 354 -17.75 11.26 2.27
C GLY A 354 -18.14 12.46 3.15
N SER A 355 -17.51 12.67 4.32
CA SER A 355 -17.76 13.83 5.19
C SER A 355 -16.74 14.95 4.96
N HIS A 356 -15.46 14.67 5.20
CA HIS A 356 -14.37 15.66 5.08
C HIS A 356 -13.72 15.62 3.69
N THR A 357 -13.81 14.49 3.00
CA THR A 357 -13.19 14.25 1.68
C THR A 357 -14.08 13.35 0.83
N LYS A 358 -13.93 13.34 -0.50
CA LYS A 358 -14.83 12.55 -1.38
C LYS A 358 -14.45 11.06 -1.46
N SER A 359 -13.15 10.76 -1.41
CA SER A 359 -12.61 9.41 -1.55
C SER A 359 -11.23 9.32 -0.90
N PHE A 360 -10.78 8.10 -0.60
CA PHE A 360 -9.41 7.83 -0.14
C PHE A 360 -8.36 8.45 -1.06
N HIS A 361 -8.49 8.25 -2.38
CA HIS A 361 -7.59 8.83 -3.36
C HIS A 361 -7.51 10.37 -3.28
N SER A 362 -8.67 11.05 -3.22
CA SER A 362 -8.69 12.52 -3.14
C SER A 362 -8.11 13.04 -1.83
N ALA A 363 -8.33 12.33 -0.73
CA ALA A 363 -7.77 12.65 0.57
C ALA A 363 -6.24 12.54 0.55
N LEU A 364 -5.70 11.42 0.06
CA LEU A 364 -4.26 11.18 -0.05
C LEU A 364 -3.56 12.22 -0.92
N LYS A 365 -4.16 12.55 -2.07
CA LYS A 365 -3.64 13.59 -2.96
C LYS A 365 -3.55 14.96 -2.27
N GLY A 366 -4.54 15.30 -1.44
CA GLY A 366 -4.53 16.52 -0.63
C GLY A 366 -3.47 16.47 0.46
N SER A 367 -3.43 15.36 1.20
CA SER A 367 -2.52 15.15 2.34
C SER A 367 -1.06 15.39 1.97
N LEU A 368 -0.60 14.97 0.79
CA LEU A 368 0.79 15.19 0.33
C LEU A 368 1.22 16.66 0.21
N ARG A 369 0.28 17.62 0.31
CA ARG A 369 0.56 19.06 0.26
C ARG A 369 0.33 19.77 1.60
N GLU A 370 0.15 19.00 2.66
CA GLU A 370 -0.17 19.49 4.00
C GLU A 370 0.99 19.29 4.98
N ASP A 371 2.20 19.06 4.45
CA ASP A 371 3.40 18.81 5.25
C ASP A 371 3.21 17.65 6.27
N PRO A 372 2.69 16.47 5.87
CA PRO A 372 2.61 15.33 6.78
C PRO A 372 3.97 14.63 6.90
N ASP A 373 4.26 14.08 8.07
CA ASP A 373 5.34 13.10 8.24
C ASP A 373 4.79 11.67 8.16
N VAL A 374 3.58 11.48 8.70
CA VAL A 374 2.91 10.18 8.80
C VAL A 374 1.53 10.25 8.16
N ILE A 375 1.21 9.28 7.30
CA ILE A 375 -0.10 9.14 6.68
C ILE A 375 -0.68 7.78 7.07
N ALA A 376 -1.84 7.76 7.73
CA ALA A 376 -2.56 6.54 8.08
C ALA A 376 -3.78 6.36 7.17
N ILE A 377 -3.89 5.20 6.53
CA ILE A 377 -4.91 4.88 5.55
C ILE A 377 -5.76 3.75 6.09
N GLY A 378 -7.05 4.03 6.30
CA GLY A 378 -8.00 3.08 6.86
C GLY A 378 -8.04 1.77 6.08
N GLU A 379 -8.01 1.79 4.75
CA GLU A 379 -7.91 0.57 3.94
C GLU A 379 -7.36 0.82 2.51
N LEU A 380 -6.53 -0.11 2.03
CA LEU A 380 -6.07 -0.18 0.64
C LEU A 380 -7.01 -1.09 -0.17
N ARG A 381 -8.06 -0.50 -0.74
CA ARG A 381 -9.10 -1.25 -1.49
C ARG A 381 -8.86 -1.28 -2.99
N ASP A 382 -8.32 -0.21 -3.54
CA ASP A 382 -8.22 0.01 -4.98
C ASP A 382 -6.81 0.42 -5.40
N ARG A 383 -6.54 0.22 -6.70
CA ARG A 383 -5.25 0.50 -7.35
C ARG A 383 -4.82 1.95 -7.15
N GLU A 384 -5.73 2.90 -7.28
CA GLU A 384 -5.42 4.34 -7.21
C GLU A 384 -4.98 4.77 -5.81
N THR A 385 -5.55 4.16 -4.77
CA THR A 385 -5.18 4.37 -3.38
C THR A 385 -3.82 3.73 -3.08
N VAL A 386 -3.58 2.50 -3.56
CA VAL A 386 -2.28 1.82 -3.41
C VAL A 386 -1.16 2.57 -4.13
N GLU A 387 -1.41 3.03 -5.35
CA GLU A 387 -0.45 3.82 -6.14
C GLU A 387 -0.02 5.08 -5.38
N LYS A 388 -0.98 5.82 -4.80
CA LYS A 388 -0.69 7.01 -4.00
C LYS A 388 0.01 6.70 -2.68
N ALA A 389 -0.35 5.60 -2.02
CA ALA A 389 0.33 5.16 -0.81
C ALA A 389 1.79 4.79 -1.08
N LEU A 390 2.08 4.12 -2.20
CA LEU A 390 3.45 3.81 -2.62
C LEU A 390 4.24 5.06 -2.99
N GLU A 391 3.65 5.99 -3.73
CA GLU A 391 4.26 7.29 -4.04
C GLU A 391 4.61 8.06 -2.76
N ALA A 392 3.69 8.14 -1.80
CA ALA A 392 3.92 8.78 -0.51
C ALA A 392 5.08 8.12 0.26
N ALA A 393 5.08 6.78 0.31
CA ALA A 393 6.10 5.98 0.98
C ALA A 393 7.49 6.10 0.35
N GLU A 394 7.58 6.29 -0.98
CA GLU A 394 8.85 6.56 -1.69
C GLU A 394 9.33 8.01 -1.49
N THR A 395 8.40 8.96 -1.40
CA THR A 395 8.68 10.42 -1.42
C THR A 395 8.91 11.03 -0.03
N GLY A 396 9.24 10.23 0.97
CA GLY A 396 9.67 10.74 2.28
C GLY A 396 8.67 10.60 3.42
N HIS A 397 7.51 9.97 3.20
CA HIS A 397 6.47 9.83 4.21
C HIS A 397 6.45 8.42 4.79
N LEU A 398 6.13 8.30 6.08
CA LEU A 398 5.80 7.01 6.66
C LEU A 398 4.30 6.75 6.49
N VAL A 399 3.95 5.68 5.80
CA VAL A 399 2.58 5.33 5.48
C VAL A 399 2.17 4.09 6.26
N PHE A 400 1.17 4.24 7.12
CA PHE A 400 0.44 3.12 7.71
C PHE A 400 -0.80 2.85 6.88
N ALA A 401 -1.08 1.58 6.60
CA ALA A 401 -2.30 1.23 5.90
C ALA A 401 -2.85 -0.11 6.35
N THR A 402 -4.15 -0.32 6.21
CA THR A 402 -4.73 -1.66 6.40
C THR A 402 -5.10 -2.34 5.09
N MET A 403 -5.08 -3.68 5.09
CA MET A 403 -5.54 -4.47 3.96
C MET A 403 -6.23 -5.75 4.44
N SER A 404 -7.28 -6.17 3.75
CA SER A 404 -7.87 -7.49 3.98
C SER A 404 -7.05 -8.58 3.27
N ALA A 405 -6.22 -9.31 4.01
CA ALA A 405 -5.44 -10.43 3.48
C ALA A 405 -5.14 -11.44 4.60
N PRO A 406 -5.07 -12.75 4.31
CA PRO A 406 -4.96 -13.79 5.35
C PRO A 406 -3.54 -14.03 5.90
N SER A 407 -2.50 -13.52 5.22
CA SER A 407 -1.09 -13.67 5.58
C SER A 407 -0.26 -12.51 5.05
N GLY A 408 0.99 -12.39 5.49
CA GLY A 408 1.93 -11.41 4.97
C GLY A 408 2.26 -11.61 3.49
N ALA A 409 2.43 -12.86 3.04
CA ALA A 409 2.64 -13.19 1.62
C ALA A 409 1.47 -12.69 0.76
N SER A 410 0.24 -13.08 1.12
CA SER A 410 -0.95 -12.69 0.37
C SER A 410 -1.22 -11.18 0.41
N THR A 411 -0.71 -10.48 1.42
CA THR A 411 -0.77 -9.01 1.48
C THR A 411 0.11 -8.40 0.39
N ILE A 412 1.33 -8.91 0.24
CA ILE A 412 2.27 -8.45 -0.79
C ILE A 412 1.73 -8.79 -2.19
N ASP A 413 1.28 -10.03 -2.40
CA ASP A 413 0.67 -10.45 -3.68
C ASP A 413 -0.51 -9.54 -4.04
N ARG A 414 -1.43 -9.29 -3.10
CA ARG A 414 -2.60 -8.45 -3.33
C ARG A 414 -2.25 -6.99 -3.66
N LEU A 415 -1.18 -6.44 -3.07
CA LEU A 415 -0.70 -5.10 -3.44
C LEU A 415 -0.22 -5.05 -4.90
N ILE A 416 0.40 -6.12 -5.39
CA ILE A 416 0.92 -6.23 -6.75
C ILE A 416 -0.22 -6.52 -7.75
N ASP A 417 -1.13 -7.43 -7.40
CA ASP A 417 -2.21 -7.91 -8.27
C ASP A 417 -3.31 -6.87 -8.56
N MET A 418 -3.33 -5.76 -7.81
CA MET A 418 -4.17 -4.60 -8.13
C MET A 418 -3.72 -3.87 -9.40
N PHE A 419 -2.51 -4.14 -9.89
CA PHE A 419 -1.94 -3.50 -11.07
C PHE A 419 -1.99 -4.42 -12.30
N PRO A 420 -2.13 -3.85 -13.51
CA PRO A 420 -2.03 -4.61 -14.75
C PRO A 420 -0.71 -5.40 -14.82
N PRO A 421 -0.68 -6.59 -15.45
CA PRO A 421 0.52 -7.44 -15.52
C PRO A 421 1.79 -6.73 -16.01
N ASP A 422 1.64 -5.77 -16.93
CA ASP A 422 2.75 -5.01 -17.49
C ASP A 422 3.42 -4.08 -16.46
N ASP A 423 2.65 -3.57 -15.50
CA ASP A 423 3.12 -2.65 -14.45
C ASP A 423 3.66 -3.39 -13.22
N GLN A 424 3.27 -4.66 -13.03
CA GLN A 424 3.62 -5.43 -11.82
C GLN A 424 5.13 -5.52 -11.57
N SER A 425 5.95 -5.59 -12.62
CA SER A 425 7.41 -5.62 -12.47
C SER A 425 7.96 -4.34 -11.84
N GLN A 426 7.43 -3.18 -12.23
CA GLN A 426 7.77 -1.89 -11.65
C GLN A 426 7.21 -1.77 -10.23
N VAL A 427 5.96 -2.19 -10.01
CA VAL A 427 5.33 -2.18 -8.68
C VAL A 427 6.10 -3.05 -7.70
N ARG A 428 6.58 -4.23 -8.11
CA ARG A 428 7.48 -5.07 -7.29
C ARG A 428 8.75 -4.33 -6.88
N ALA A 429 9.36 -3.58 -7.81
CA ALA A 429 10.57 -2.82 -7.52
C ALA A 429 10.32 -1.69 -6.50
N THR A 430 9.26 -0.91 -6.70
CA THR A 430 8.84 0.17 -5.80
C THR A 430 8.43 -0.37 -4.43
N LEU A 431 7.57 -1.40 -4.39
CA LEU A 431 7.14 -2.04 -3.15
C LEU A 431 8.33 -2.60 -2.37
N ALA A 432 9.30 -3.24 -3.05
CA ALA A 432 10.51 -3.71 -2.41
C ALA A 432 11.35 -2.59 -1.79
N GLY A 433 11.38 -1.38 -2.35
CA GLY A 433 12.07 -0.24 -1.72
C GLY A 433 11.30 0.39 -0.56
N ALA A 434 9.97 0.48 -0.71
CA ALA A 434 9.09 1.18 0.21
C ALA A 434 8.74 0.34 1.45
N LEU A 435 8.50 -0.96 1.30
CA LEU A 435 7.96 -1.82 2.35
C LEU A 435 8.92 -1.97 3.55
N LYS A 436 8.45 -1.53 4.73
CA LYS A 436 9.14 -1.65 6.01
C LYS A 436 8.58 -2.77 6.87
N PHE A 437 7.27 -2.93 6.92
CA PHE A 437 6.64 -3.99 7.71
C PHE A 437 5.33 -4.48 7.09
N VAL A 438 5.06 -5.76 7.30
CA VAL A 438 3.71 -6.33 7.16
C VAL A 438 3.35 -7.03 8.46
N VAL A 439 2.24 -6.63 9.05
CA VAL A 439 1.71 -7.19 10.31
C VAL A 439 0.43 -7.93 9.97
N SER A 440 0.48 -9.26 9.86
CA SER A 440 -0.71 -10.06 9.56
C SER A 440 -1.29 -10.64 10.85
N GLN A 441 -2.48 -10.17 11.25
CA GLN A 441 -3.07 -10.48 12.56
C GLN A 441 -4.34 -11.32 12.48
N ARG A 442 -4.55 -12.10 13.55
CA ARG A 442 -5.76 -12.89 13.83
C ARG A 442 -6.19 -12.63 15.27
N LEU A 443 -7.50 -12.53 15.50
CA LEU A 443 -8.04 -12.53 16.86
C LEU A 443 -8.41 -13.95 17.26
N VAL A 444 -7.89 -14.36 18.41
CA VAL A 444 -8.05 -15.70 18.97
C VAL A 444 -8.77 -15.60 20.30
N ALA A 445 -9.77 -16.46 20.53
CA ALA A 445 -10.48 -16.49 21.79
C ALA A 445 -9.55 -16.89 22.95
N ARG A 446 -9.59 -16.12 24.04
CA ARG A 446 -8.86 -16.45 25.25
C ARG A 446 -9.40 -17.74 25.89
N ARG A 447 -8.53 -18.46 26.58
CA ARG A 447 -8.86 -19.70 27.30
C ARG A 447 -9.95 -19.50 28.34
N ASP A 448 -9.93 -18.36 29.03
CA ASP A 448 -10.91 -17.96 30.06
C ASP A 448 -12.23 -17.45 29.48
N LYS A 449 -12.34 -17.34 28.15
CA LYS A 449 -13.50 -16.82 27.41
C LYS A 449 -13.89 -15.39 27.78
N THR A 450 -12.97 -14.62 28.39
CA THR A 450 -13.24 -13.22 28.77
C THR A 450 -13.06 -12.25 27.61
N GLY A 451 -12.43 -12.69 26.52
CA GLY A 451 -12.24 -11.86 25.34
C GLY A 451 -11.38 -12.50 24.26
N LEU A 452 -10.79 -11.66 23.43
CA LEU A 452 -9.92 -12.02 22.32
C LEU A 452 -8.48 -11.55 22.59
N VAL A 453 -7.51 -12.21 21.99
CA VAL A 453 -6.10 -11.80 21.97
C VAL A 453 -5.57 -11.87 20.53
N ALA A 454 -4.70 -10.93 20.16
CA ALA A 454 -4.10 -10.90 18.83
C ALA A 454 -2.93 -11.89 18.74
N ALA A 455 -2.93 -12.72 17.70
CA ALA A 455 -1.75 -13.41 17.21
C ALA A 455 -1.30 -12.72 15.92
N ALA A 456 0.00 -12.43 15.79
CA ALA A 456 0.54 -11.64 14.69
C ALA A 456 1.75 -12.32 14.03
N GLU A 457 1.69 -12.46 12.70
CA GLU A 457 2.86 -12.67 11.86
C GLU A 457 3.48 -11.31 11.53
N LEU A 458 4.80 -11.20 11.66
CA LEU A 458 5.55 -9.98 11.39
C LEU A 458 6.58 -10.24 10.30
N LEU A 459 6.42 -9.56 9.17
CA LEU A 459 7.46 -9.45 8.14
C LEU A 459 8.17 -8.12 8.31
N THR A 460 9.49 -8.17 8.40
CA THR A 460 10.34 -6.98 8.40
C THR A 460 10.95 -6.78 7.01
N GLY A 461 10.91 -5.54 6.54
CA GLY A 461 11.53 -5.13 5.30
C GLY A 461 13.04 -5.26 5.38
N GLY A 462 13.66 -5.67 4.29
CA GLY A 462 15.11 -5.82 4.21
C GLY A 462 15.52 -6.56 2.95
N MET A 463 16.82 -6.57 2.68
CA MET A 463 17.39 -7.08 1.42
C MET A 463 16.86 -8.46 1.00
N ALA A 464 16.69 -9.38 1.96
CA ALA A 464 16.18 -10.71 1.71
C ALA A 464 14.73 -10.70 1.20
N LEU A 465 13.81 -10.03 1.93
CA LEU A 465 12.41 -9.92 1.53
C LEU A 465 12.28 -9.15 0.22
N TRP A 466 13.02 -8.05 0.09
CA TRP A 466 13.02 -7.21 -1.12
C TRP A 466 13.47 -7.97 -2.36
N SER A 467 14.44 -8.89 -2.23
CA SER A 467 14.86 -9.76 -3.32
C SER A 467 13.76 -10.74 -3.71
N LEU A 468 13.07 -11.34 -2.74
CA LEU A 468 11.95 -12.24 -3.02
C LEU A 468 10.79 -11.53 -3.72
N ILE A 469 10.50 -10.28 -3.32
CA ILE A 469 9.49 -9.45 -3.97
C ILE A 469 9.90 -9.17 -5.42
N ARG A 470 11.11 -8.64 -5.66
CA ARG A 470 11.56 -8.28 -7.02
C ARG A 470 11.63 -9.46 -7.98
N ASP A 471 12.08 -10.61 -7.48
CA ASP A 471 12.29 -11.82 -8.29
C ASP A 471 11.01 -12.66 -8.46
N ASP A 472 9.88 -12.23 -7.90
CA ASP A 472 8.61 -12.97 -7.91
C ASP A 472 8.74 -14.37 -7.27
N LYS A 473 9.37 -14.43 -6.09
CA LYS A 473 9.69 -15.66 -5.34
C LYS A 473 9.07 -15.68 -3.95
N LEU A 474 7.89 -15.08 -3.78
CA LEU A 474 7.20 -15.03 -2.48
C LEU A 474 6.81 -16.40 -1.93
N PHE A 475 6.73 -17.44 -2.77
CA PHE A 475 6.59 -18.83 -2.31
C PHE A 475 7.75 -19.30 -1.40
N GLN A 476 8.91 -18.62 -1.42
CA GLN A 476 10.05 -18.89 -0.52
C GLN A 476 9.95 -18.16 0.83
N LEU A 477 8.94 -17.31 1.03
CA LEU A 477 8.77 -16.54 2.25
C LEU A 477 8.72 -17.38 3.53
N PRO A 478 8.09 -18.57 3.59
CA PRO A 478 8.12 -19.41 4.79
C PRO A 478 9.55 -19.77 5.24
N SER A 479 10.46 -20.00 4.28
CA SER A 479 11.86 -20.27 4.58
C SER A 479 12.60 -19.04 5.09
N LEU A 480 12.25 -17.85 4.59
CA LEU A 480 12.79 -16.59 5.10
C LEU A 480 12.31 -16.32 6.53
N LEU A 481 11.00 -16.45 6.78
CA LEU A 481 10.39 -16.33 8.10
C LEU A 481 11.05 -17.24 9.15
N GLN A 482 11.30 -18.51 8.79
CA GLN A 482 11.94 -19.47 9.69
C GLN A 482 13.36 -19.06 10.12
N ARG A 483 14.13 -18.42 9.24
CA ARG A 483 15.49 -17.92 9.53
C ARG A 483 15.52 -16.45 9.95
N GLY A 484 14.40 -15.76 9.85
CA GLY A 484 14.28 -14.30 9.94
C GLY A 484 14.13 -13.77 11.36
N ARG A 485 14.09 -14.63 12.38
CA ARG A 485 13.89 -14.24 13.78
C ARG A 485 14.91 -13.21 14.27
N GLY A 486 16.18 -13.35 13.86
CA GLY A 486 17.23 -12.37 14.18
C GLY A 486 17.03 -11.00 13.54
N PHE A 487 16.16 -10.89 12.54
CA PHE A 487 15.76 -9.63 11.89
C PHE A 487 14.38 -9.14 12.35
N GLY A 488 13.89 -9.64 13.48
CA GLY A 488 12.58 -9.27 14.03
C GLY A 488 11.38 -9.88 13.30
N MET A 489 11.58 -10.86 12.41
CA MET A 489 10.46 -11.56 11.79
C MET A 489 9.83 -12.56 12.76
N ILE A 490 8.50 -12.68 12.70
CA ILE A 490 7.73 -13.56 13.58
C ILE A 490 6.77 -14.37 12.72
N ARG A 491 6.80 -15.70 12.84
CA ARG A 491 5.79 -16.57 12.21
C ARG A 491 4.51 -16.55 13.02
N ILE A 492 3.37 -16.76 12.36
CA ILE A 492 2.10 -16.88 13.08
C ILE A 492 2.15 -18.03 14.10
N GLU A 493 2.83 -19.14 13.79
CA GLU A 493 3.00 -20.27 14.71
C GLU A 493 3.80 -19.89 15.96
N ASP A 494 4.82 -19.05 15.82
CA ASP A 494 5.64 -18.59 16.95
C ASP A 494 4.80 -17.68 17.87
N SER A 495 4.01 -16.78 17.29
CA SER A 495 3.07 -15.94 18.04
C SER A 495 2.01 -16.76 18.77
N LEU A 496 1.43 -17.77 18.11
CA LEU A 496 0.45 -18.67 18.73
C LEU A 496 1.06 -19.53 19.84
N ASN A 497 2.27 -20.07 19.63
CA ASN A 497 2.97 -20.82 20.66
C ASN A 497 3.32 -19.96 21.88
N ALA A 498 3.69 -18.68 21.68
CA ALA A 498 3.90 -17.75 22.78
C ALA A 498 2.62 -17.51 23.60
N LEU A 499 1.46 -17.37 22.93
CA LEU A 499 0.16 -17.24 23.61
C LEU A 499 -0.24 -18.51 24.37
N VAL A 500 0.08 -19.70 23.84
CA VAL A 500 -0.12 -20.98 24.53
C VAL A 500 0.78 -21.07 25.77
N ALA A 501 2.07 -20.73 25.62
CA ALA A 501 3.03 -20.75 26.71
C ALA A 501 2.66 -19.78 27.84
N ALA A 502 2.10 -18.62 27.49
CA ALA A 502 1.55 -17.65 28.43
C ALA A 502 0.20 -18.08 29.06
N GLY A 503 -0.36 -19.22 28.66
CA GLY A 503 -1.66 -19.71 29.14
C GLY A 503 -2.86 -18.92 28.63
N ALA A 504 -2.66 -17.97 27.71
CA ALA A 504 -3.71 -17.08 27.19
C ALA A 504 -4.72 -17.82 26.30
N ILE A 505 -4.27 -18.84 25.55
CA ILE A 505 -5.11 -19.66 24.66
C ILE A 505 -4.80 -21.15 24.85
N THR A 506 -5.70 -22.02 24.38
CA THR A 506 -5.46 -23.48 24.41
C THR A 506 -4.65 -23.93 23.18
N VAL A 507 -3.96 -25.07 23.29
CA VAL A 507 -3.25 -25.71 22.16
C VAL A 507 -4.20 -26.00 21.00
N ASP A 508 -5.41 -26.49 21.29
CA ASP A 508 -6.40 -26.80 20.27
C ASP A 508 -6.87 -25.54 19.55
N THR A 509 -7.13 -24.46 20.30
CA THR A 509 -7.41 -23.14 19.71
C THR A 509 -6.27 -22.69 18.80
N ALA A 510 -5.03 -22.76 19.26
CA ALA A 510 -3.85 -22.37 18.47
C ALA A 510 -3.74 -23.17 17.16
N LYS A 511 -3.97 -24.49 17.19
CA LYS A 511 -3.93 -25.35 15.99
C LYS A 511 -4.93 -24.95 14.91
N ARG A 512 -6.12 -24.49 15.29
CA ARG A 512 -7.15 -24.02 14.34
C ARG A 512 -6.77 -22.71 13.66
N HIS A 513 -5.91 -21.91 14.28
CA HIS A 513 -5.49 -20.61 13.80
C HIS A 513 -4.06 -20.60 13.24
N ALA A 514 -3.35 -21.71 13.18
CA ALA A 514 -2.03 -21.83 12.57
C ALA A 514 -2.11 -21.97 11.04
N HIS A 515 -1.04 -21.63 10.31
CA HIS A 515 -0.90 -22.08 8.92
C HIS A 515 -0.48 -23.56 8.86
N ASP A 516 0.41 -23.98 9.76
CA ASP A 516 0.79 -25.38 9.96
C ASP A 516 0.55 -25.83 11.41
N SER A 517 -0.52 -26.58 11.62
CA SER A 517 -0.94 -27.06 12.95
C SER A 517 0.06 -28.01 13.60
N ARG A 518 0.98 -28.62 12.82
CA ARG A 518 2.01 -29.54 13.34
C ARG A 518 3.08 -28.80 14.15
N LEU A 519 3.27 -27.51 13.87
CA LEU A 519 4.26 -26.66 14.55
C LEU A 519 3.76 -26.10 15.89
N ILE A 520 2.50 -26.35 16.24
CA ILE A 520 1.91 -25.88 17.50
C ILE A 520 2.15 -26.91 18.62
N GLY A 521 2.63 -26.42 19.78
CA GLY A 521 2.92 -27.23 20.95
C GLY A 521 4.25 -27.97 20.90
N GLN A 522 5.10 -27.65 19.91
CA GLN A 522 6.50 -28.06 19.92
C GLN A 522 7.29 -27.06 20.78
N SER A 523 8.24 -27.54 21.59
CA SER A 523 9.19 -26.64 22.26
C SER A 523 9.96 -25.83 21.20
N PRO A 524 10.21 -24.53 21.44
CA PRO A 524 11.00 -23.73 20.51
C PRO A 524 12.38 -24.35 20.33
N LEU A 525 12.75 -24.63 19.08
CA LEU A 525 14.11 -25.03 18.67
C LEU A 525 15.11 -23.90 18.88
#